data_AF-A0ABD0P064-F1
#
_entry.id   AF-A0ABD0P064-F1
#
_cell.length_a   1.000
_cell.length_b   1.000
_cell.length_c   1.000
_cell.angle_alpha   90.00
_cell.angle_beta   90.00
_cell.angle_gamma   90.00
#
_symmetry.space_group_name_H-M   'P 1'
#
loop_
_entity.id
_entity.type
_entity.pdbx_description
1 polymer ?
#
loop_
_entity_poly.entity_id
_entity_poly.type
_entity_poly.pdbx_seq_one_letter_code
_entity_poly.pdbx_strand_id
1 'polypeptide(L)' 'LTRAQRVRAAMFPETLVEGETVLTAQSNPDQPTNVQRLAEPSQLLKTAIVHLINYQDDAELATRAVPELTKLLADEDQ' A
#
# COMPACT_ATOMS: atom_id res chain seq x y z
N LEU A 1 -18.49 20.22 3.53
CA LEU A 1 -17.79 19.16 4.30
C LEU A 1 -18.44 17.82 4.02
N THR A 2 -17.80 16.93 3.27
CA THR A 2 -18.41 15.63 2.97
C THR A 2 -17.70 14.50 3.69
N ARG A 3 -18.45 13.47 4.08
CA ARG A 3 -17.90 12.19 4.55
C ARG A 3 -16.83 11.66 3.60
N ALA A 4 -17.05 11.83 2.30
CA ALA A 4 -16.14 11.40 1.24
C ALA A 4 -14.76 12.06 1.35
N GLN A 5 -14.69 13.38 1.58
CA GLN A 5 -13.40 14.09 1.72
C GLN A 5 -12.56 13.53 2.89
N ARG A 6 -13.18 13.27 4.05
CA ARG A 6 -12.46 12.72 5.21
C ARG A 6 -11.96 11.31 4.98
N VAL A 7 -12.79 10.46 4.37
CA VAL A 7 -12.40 9.08 4.05
C VAL A 7 -11.28 9.07 3.00
N ARG A 8 -11.39 9.90 1.97
CA ARG A 8 -10.34 10.09 0.96
C ARG A 8 -9.04 10.54 1.60
N ALA A 9 -9.07 11.56 2.46
CA ALA A 9 -7.88 12.06 3.14
C ALA A 9 -7.19 11.00 4.02
N ALA A 10 -7.96 10.08 4.61
CA ALA A 10 -7.42 9.01 5.43
C ALA A 10 -6.86 7.83 4.63
N MET A 11 -7.52 7.43 3.54
CA MET A 11 -7.18 6.22 2.77
C MET A 11 -6.26 6.51 1.56
N PHE A 12 -6.37 7.70 0.99
CA PHE A 12 -5.72 8.13 -0.26
C PHE A 12 -5.15 9.55 -0.12
N PRO A 13 -4.27 9.82 0.87
CA PRO A 13 -3.71 11.15 1.10
C PRO A 13 -2.97 11.71 -0.11
N GLU A 14 -2.38 10.86 -0.95
CA GLU A 14 -1.70 11.23 -2.20
C GLU A 14 -2.61 11.86 -3.26
N THR A 15 -3.93 11.72 -3.09
CA THR A 15 -4.91 12.27 -4.02
C THR A 15 -5.42 13.64 -3.61
N LEU A 16 -5.01 14.16 -2.45
CA LEU A 16 -5.37 15.50 -1.99
C LEU A 16 -4.57 16.55 -2.75
N VAL A 17 -5.22 17.66 -3.10
CA VAL A 17 -4.55 18.79 -3.74
C VAL A 17 -3.82 19.60 -2.67
N GLU A 18 -2.58 20.03 -2.94
CA GLU A 18 -1.84 20.92 -2.03
C GLU A 18 -2.67 22.17 -1.71
N GLY A 19 -2.87 22.44 -0.42
CA GLY A 19 -3.71 23.54 0.07
C GLY A 19 -5.19 23.17 0.30
N GLU A 20 -5.61 21.93 0.01
CA GLU A 20 -6.95 21.45 0.37
C GLU A 20 -7.06 21.28 1.89
N THR A 21 -7.87 22.13 2.53
CA THR A 21 -8.09 22.08 3.99
C THR A 21 -9.08 20.97 4.34
N VAL A 22 -8.56 19.89 4.94
CA VAL A 22 -9.40 18.81 5.47
C VAL A 22 -9.84 19.17 6.89
N LEU A 23 -11.08 19.63 7.03
CA LEU A 23 -11.67 19.89 8.36
C LEU A 23 -11.96 18.56 9.09
N THR A 24 -11.44 18.43 10.31
CA THR A 24 -11.64 17.24 11.14
C THR A 24 -12.99 17.31 11.86
N ALA A 25 -13.62 16.15 12.09
CA ALA A 25 -14.85 16.04 12.87
C ALA A 25 -14.56 15.75 14.36
N GLN A 26 -13.41 16.20 14.87
CA GLN A 26 -13.00 15.93 16.25
C GLN A 26 -13.83 16.76 17.23
N SER A 27 -14.49 16.08 18.15
CA SER A 27 -15.17 16.69 19.30
C SER A 27 -14.22 16.98 20.46
N ASN A 28 -13.16 16.18 20.61
CA ASN A 28 -12.11 16.33 21.61
C ASN A 28 -10.73 16.29 20.92
N PRO A 29 -9.86 17.31 21.08
CA PRO A 29 -8.51 17.32 20.51
C PRO A 29 -7.63 16.15 20.96
N ASP A 30 -7.82 15.69 22.20
CA ASP A 30 -7.00 14.62 22.80
C ASP A 30 -7.40 13.22 22.33
N GLN A 31 -8.51 13.10 21.60
CA GLN A 31 -9.02 11.82 21.14
C GLN A 31 -9.07 11.75 19.61
N PRO A 32 -8.33 10.81 18.98
CA PRO A 32 -8.41 10.61 17.54
C PRO A 32 -9.77 9.99 17.18
N THR A 33 -10.34 10.45 16.07
CA THR A 33 -11.55 9.87 15.48
C THR A 33 -11.28 8.46 14.94
N ASN A 34 -12.33 7.66 14.75
CA ASN A 34 -12.20 6.35 14.11
C ASN A 34 -11.56 6.43 12.70
N VAL A 35 -11.82 7.51 11.95
CA VAL A 35 -11.20 7.74 10.63
C VAL A 35 -9.69 7.96 10.76
N GLN A 36 -9.25 8.74 11.74
CA GLN A 36 -7.82 8.95 12.02
C GLN A 36 -7.15 7.64 12.49
N ARG A 37 -7.79 6.90 13.39
CA ARG A 37 -7.26 5.61 13.90
C ARG A 37 -7.12 4.55 12.81
N LEU A 38 -7.97 4.60 11.78
CA LEU A 38 -7.97 3.64 10.68
C LEU A 38 -7.14 4.09 9.46
N ALA A 39 -6.65 5.33 9.44
CA ALA A 39 -5.92 5.87 8.30
C ALA A 39 -4.68 5.02 7.95
N GLU A 40 -3.76 4.85 8.90
CA GLU A 40 -2.54 4.06 8.71
C GLU A 40 -2.79 2.58 8.31
N PRO A 41 -3.57 1.78 9.08
CA PRO A 41 -3.77 0.38 8.72
C PRO A 41 -4.48 0.20 7.37
N SER A 42 -5.32 1.16 6.96
CA SER A 42 -5.97 1.12 5.66
C SER A 42 -5.03 1.45 4.50
N GLN A 43 -4.08 2.37 4.70
CA GLN A 43 -3.03 2.67 3.73
C GLN A 43 -2.07 1.49 3.56
N LEU A 44 -1.68 0.83 4.66
CA LEU A 44 -0.85 -0.38 4.61
C LEU A 44 -1.54 -1.49 3.81
N LEU A 45 -2.83 -1.71 4.05
CA LEU A 45 -3.62 -2.69 3.30
C LEU A 45 -3.69 -2.34 1.80
N LYS A 46 -3.95 -1.07 1.47
CA LYS A 46 -3.94 -0.60 0.08
C LYS A 46 -2.59 -0.89 -0.60
N THR A 47 -1.48 -0.54 0.05
CA THR A 47 -0.13 -0.76 -0.49
C THR A 47 0.15 -2.24 -0.73
N ALA A 48 -0.17 -3.09 0.24
CA ALA A 48 -0.01 -4.54 0.09
C ALA A 48 -0.81 -5.10 -1.09
N ILE A 49 -2.06 -4.64 -1.26
CA ILE A 49 -2.90 -5.05 -2.40
C ILE A 49 -2.32 -4.57 -3.73
N VAL A 50 -1.82 -3.33 -3.81
CA VAL A 50 -1.18 -2.80 -5.03
C VAL A 50 0.05 -3.62 -5.40
N HIS A 51 0.91 -3.95 -4.44
CA HIS A 51 2.06 -4.82 -4.69
C HIS A 51 1.63 -6.20 -5.17
N LEU A 52 0.59 -6.79 -4.58
CA LEU A 52 0.08 -8.09 -4.99
C LEU A 52 -0.48 -8.06 -6.42
N ILE A 53 -1.26 -7.04 -6.76
CA ILE A 53 -1.82 -6.86 -8.12
C ILE A 53 -0.68 -6.73 -9.14
N ASN A 54 0.39 -6.02 -8.78
CA ASN A 54 1.52 -5.76 -9.65
C ASN A 54 2.64 -6.81 -9.56
N TYR A 55 2.41 -7.94 -8.88
CA TYR A 55 3.42 -8.99 -8.67
C TYR A 55 3.77 -9.79 -9.94
N GLN A 56 3.26 -9.39 -11.11
CA GLN A 56 3.40 -10.14 -12.36
C GLN A 56 4.85 -10.28 -12.81
N ASP A 57 5.63 -9.19 -12.80
CA ASP A 57 7.01 -9.20 -13.31
C ASP A 57 7.95 -10.08 -12.45
N ASP A 58 7.86 -9.97 -11.13
CA ASP A 58 8.68 -10.75 -10.20
C ASP A 58 8.32 -12.24 -10.26
N ALA A 59 7.04 -12.59 -10.41
CA ALA A 59 6.59 -13.97 -10.56
C ALA A 59 7.07 -14.59 -11.88
N GLU A 60 7.00 -13.84 -12.98
CA GLU A 60 7.52 -14.27 -14.27
C GLU A 60 9.04 -14.42 -14.26
N LEU A 61 9.75 -13.47 -13.65
CA LEU A 61 11.20 -13.53 -13.49
C LEU A 61 11.60 -14.77 -12.68
N ALA A 62 10.94 -15.03 -11.55
CA ALA A 62 11.20 -16.22 -10.74
C ALA A 62 10.94 -17.52 -11.51
N THR A 63 9.86 -17.58 -12.29
CA THR A 63 9.53 -18.75 -13.11
C THR A 63 10.61 -19.07 -14.15
N ARG A 64 11.28 -18.03 -14.69
CA ARG A 64 12.38 -18.20 -15.65
C ARG A 64 13.72 -18.45 -14.98
N ALA A 65 14.02 -17.76 -13.88
CA ALA A 65 15.33 -17.80 -13.22
C ALA A 65 15.53 -19.08 -12.38
N VAL A 66 14.50 -19.56 -11.68
CA VAL A 66 14.61 -20.72 -10.78
C VAL A 66 15.09 -21.99 -11.50
N PRO A 67 14.59 -22.36 -12.70
CA PRO A 67 15.11 -23.50 -13.43
C PRO A 67 16.59 -23.36 -13.83
N GLU A 68 17.01 -22.17 -14.28
CA GLU A 68 18.41 -21.94 -14.68
C GLU A 68 19.37 -21.97 -13.49
N LEU A 69 18.97 -21.37 -12.35
CA LEU A 69 19.72 -21.48 -11.11
C LEU A 69 19.80 -22.92 -10.61
N THR A 70 18.73 -23.70 -10.77
CA THR A 70 18.73 -25.14 -10.42
C THR A 70 19.73 -25.93 -11.27
N LYS A 71 19.81 -25.64 -12.58
CA LYS A 71 20.80 -26.26 -13.47
C LYS A 71 22.22 -25.88 -13.06
N LEU A 72 22.47 -24.60 -12.79
CA LEU A 72 23.78 -24.11 -12.36
C LEU A 72 24.26 -24.79 -11.06
N LEU A 73 23.35 -24.98 -10.09
CA LEU A 73 23.68 -25.69 -8.84
C LEU A 73 23.96 -27.18 -9.03
N ALA A 74 23.42 -27.79 -10.08
CA ALA A 74 23.59 -29.20 -10.39
C ALA A 74 24.81 -29.48 -11.29
N ASP A 75 25.43 -28.44 -11.86
CA ASP A 75 26.65 -28.58 -12.63
C ASP A 75 27.81 -28.86 -11.68
N GLU A 76 28.51 -29.98 -11.88
CA GLU A 76 29.73 -30.27 -11.13
C GLU A 76 30.83 -29.33 -11.63
N ASP A 77 31.43 -28.53 -10.73
CA ASP A 77 32.61 -27.71 -11.01
C ASP A 77 33.74 -28.64 -11.48
N GLN A 78 33.92 -28.76 -12.80
CA GLN A 78 35.01 -29.52 -13.43
C GLN A 78 36.39 -28.93 -13.16
#